data_AF-A0A2P5FQ52-F1
#
_entry.id   AF-A0A2P5FQ52-F1
#
_cell.length_a   1.000
_cell.length_b   1.000
_cell.length_c   1.000
_cell.angle_alpha   90.00
_cell.angle_beta   90.00
_cell.angle_gamma   90.00
#
_symmetry.space_group_name_H-M   'P 1'
#
loop_
_entity.id
_entity.type
_entity.pdbx_description
1 polymer ?
#
loop_
_entity_poly.entity_id
_entity_poly.type
_entity_poly.pdbx_seq_one_letter_code
_entity_poly.pdbx_strand_id
1 'polypeptide(L)'
;MNSLCDIHLDDLGREEQLEEAKEAQLHNKTALVSLSLFFNDDDTKMEIHENILEALQPHDTLKSLVISGYCGRSISPSWMVSLINLRKLLLRRSNDYETLPPLGKLLP
;
A
#
# COMPACT_ATOMS: atom_id res chain seq x y z
N MET A 1 -3.84 -14.94 -22.00
CA MET A 1 -3.39 -15.58 -20.74
C MET A 1 -2.96 -14.48 -19.80
N ASN A 2 -3.55 -14.45 -18.60
CA ASN A 2 -3.25 -13.59 -17.44
C ASN A 2 -3.52 -12.09 -17.60
N SER A 3 -4.80 -11.69 -17.62
CA SER A 3 -5.19 -10.33 -17.22
C SER A 3 -4.94 -10.17 -15.71
N LEU A 4 -3.68 -9.98 -15.32
CA LEU A 4 -3.31 -9.49 -14.00
C LEU A 4 -3.52 -7.97 -14.07
N CYS A 5 -4.53 -7.45 -13.35
CA CYS A 5 -4.61 -6.01 -13.17
C CYS A 5 -3.59 -5.64 -12.09
N ASP A 6 -2.43 -5.20 -12.53
CA ASP A 6 -1.36 -4.70 -11.68
C ASP A 6 -1.41 -3.16 -11.69
N ILE A 7 -1.45 -2.54 -10.51
CA ILE A 7 -1.43 -1.08 -10.36
C ILE A 7 -0.10 -0.65 -9.78
N HIS A 8 0.46 0.39 -10.37
CA HIS A 8 1.72 1.00 -9.99
C HIS A 8 1.49 2.50 -9.79
N LEU A 9 1.77 3.00 -8.59
CA LEU A 9 1.62 4.40 -8.22
C LEU A 9 2.98 4.92 -7.78
N ASP A 10 3.47 5.95 -8.46
CA ASP A 10 4.75 6.60 -8.21
C ASP A 10 4.60 8.00 -7.61
N ASP A 11 5.68 8.46 -7.00
CA ASP A 11 5.83 9.83 -6.47
C ASP A 11 4.74 10.22 -5.46
N LEU A 12 4.28 9.24 -4.66
CA LEU A 12 3.28 9.44 -3.61
C LEU A 12 3.88 10.27 -2.46
N GLY A 13 3.22 11.35 -2.07
CA GLY A 13 3.67 12.18 -0.94
C GLY A 13 3.42 13.67 -1.13
N ARG A 14 2.29 14.02 -1.75
CA ARG A 14 1.76 15.37 -1.95
C ARG A 14 0.27 15.32 -1.61
N GLU A 15 -0.26 16.42 -1.11
CA GLU A 15 -1.68 16.51 -0.72
C GLU A 15 -2.64 16.23 -1.89
N GLU A 16 -2.25 16.61 -3.11
CA GLU A 16 -3.03 16.35 -4.33
C GLU A 16 -3.32 14.85 -4.52
N GLN A 17 -2.38 13.99 -4.15
CA GLN A 17 -2.50 12.54 -4.33
C GLN A 17 -3.35 11.88 -3.26
N LEU A 18 -3.66 12.58 -2.17
CA LEU A 18 -4.62 12.08 -1.19
C LEU A 18 -6.02 11.98 -1.81
N GLU A 19 -6.42 12.99 -2.58
CA GLU A 19 -7.70 12.96 -3.29
C GLU A 19 -7.67 11.94 -4.43
N GLU A 20 -6.58 11.87 -5.20
CA GLU A 20 -6.42 10.83 -6.24
C GLU A 20 -6.48 9.41 -5.67
N ALA A 21 -5.89 9.18 -4.48
CA ALA A 21 -5.95 7.89 -3.79
C ALA A 21 -7.39 7.50 -3.42
N LYS A 22 -8.21 8.46 -2.96
CA LYS A 22 -9.63 8.25 -2.68
C LYS A 22 -10.42 7.96 -3.96
N GLU A 23 -10.15 8.70 -5.02
CA GLU A 23 -10.80 8.56 -6.33
C GLU A 23 -10.40 7.26 -7.05
N ALA A 24 -9.21 6.74 -6.78
CA ALA A 24 -8.74 5.47 -7.36
C ALA A 24 -9.65 4.29 -6.99
N GLN A 25 -10.35 4.37 -5.84
CA GLN A 25 -11.33 3.39 -5.35
C GLN A 25 -10.83 1.95 -5.54
N LEU A 26 -9.61 1.64 -5.07
CA LEU A 26 -8.99 0.34 -5.31
C LEU A 26 -9.80 -0.83 -4.71
N HIS A 27 -10.60 -0.56 -3.68
CA HIS A 27 -11.58 -1.50 -3.13
C HIS A 27 -12.62 -1.94 -4.17
N ASN A 28 -12.96 -1.15 -5.19
CA ASN A 28 -13.89 -1.55 -6.24
C ASN A 28 -13.20 -2.36 -7.36
N LYS A 29 -11.87 -2.40 -7.39
CA LYS A 29 -11.10 -3.09 -8.43
C LYS A 29 -10.88 -4.55 -8.06
N THR A 30 -11.92 -5.37 -8.15
CA THR A 30 -11.87 -6.81 -7.81
C THR A 30 -10.86 -7.61 -8.64
N ALA A 31 -10.52 -7.15 -9.84
CA ALA A 31 -9.48 -7.74 -10.70
C ALA A 31 -8.04 -7.41 -10.26
N LEU A 32 -7.85 -6.47 -9.32
CA LEU A 32 -6.54 -6.05 -8.83
C LEU A 32 -5.87 -7.18 -8.05
N VAL A 33 -4.67 -7.53 -8.46
CA VAL A 33 -3.89 -8.65 -7.87
C VAL A 33 -2.52 -8.23 -7.38
N SER A 34 -1.93 -7.19 -7.97
CA SER A 34 -0.69 -6.58 -7.49
C SER A 34 -0.83 -5.07 -7.37
N LEU A 35 -0.33 -4.52 -6.28
CA LEU A 35 -0.28 -3.09 -6.01
C LEU A 35 1.15 -2.73 -5.65
N SER A 36 1.72 -1.75 -6.33
CA SER A 36 3.04 -1.21 -6.03
C SER A 36 2.95 0.28 -5.78
N LEU A 37 3.43 0.71 -4.62
CA LEU A 37 3.37 2.08 -4.12
C LEU A 37 4.79 2.59 -3.92
N PHE A 38 5.14 3.68 -4.61
CA PHE A 38 6.43 4.35 -4.48
C PHE A 38 6.18 5.75 -3.95
N PHE A 39 6.54 5.94 -2.69
CA PHE A 39 6.50 7.22 -2.03
C PHE A 39 7.77 8.01 -2.34
N ASN A 40 7.64 9.33 -2.34
CA ASN A 40 8.78 10.22 -2.43
C ASN A 40 9.64 10.12 -1.15
N ASP A 41 10.93 10.43 -1.28
CA ASP A 41 11.89 10.33 -0.18
C ASP A 41 11.91 11.60 0.67
N ASP A 42 10.74 12.05 1.12
CA ASP A 42 10.56 13.25 1.94
C ASP A 42 10.12 12.88 3.36
N ASP A 43 11.10 12.77 4.25
CA ASP A 43 10.87 12.42 5.67
C ASP A 43 10.04 13.45 6.43
N THR A 44 9.80 14.64 5.88
CA THR A 44 8.93 15.65 6.51
C THR A 44 7.44 15.36 6.33
N LYS A 45 7.09 14.40 5.45
CA LYS A 45 5.71 14.14 5.00
C LYS A 45 5.09 12.86 5.54
N MET A 46 5.53 12.41 6.71
CA MET A 46 5.04 11.18 7.36
C MET A 46 3.50 11.11 7.41
N GLU A 47 2.85 12.19 7.85
CA GLU A 47 1.39 12.25 7.98
C GLU A 47 0.68 12.15 6.61
N ILE A 48 1.23 12.79 5.58
CA ILE A 48 0.68 12.71 4.22
C ILE A 48 0.81 11.27 3.70
N HIS A 49 1.94 10.61 3.96
CA HIS A 49 2.16 9.25 3.50
C HIS A 49 1.22 8.26 4.20
N GLU A 50 1.05 8.41 5.52
CA GLU A 50 0.09 7.64 6.32
C GLU A 50 -1.35 7.83 5.79
N ASN A 51 -1.75 9.07 5.53
CA ASN A 51 -3.09 9.39 5.01
C ASN A 51 -3.32 8.81 3.60
N ILE A 52 -2.36 8.94 2.69
CA ILE A 52 -2.43 8.35 1.33
C ILE A 52 -2.53 6.82 1.43
N LEU A 53 -1.69 6.20 2.26
CA LEU A 53 -1.68 4.75 2.43
C LEU A 53 -3.04 4.24 2.96
N GLU A 54 -3.65 4.93 3.93
CA GLU A 54 -4.97 4.60 4.44
C GLU A 54 -6.06 4.75 3.36
N ALA A 55 -6.02 5.84 2.59
CA ALA A 55 -7.03 6.16 1.58
C ALA A 55 -7.07 5.20 0.39
N LEU A 56 -5.92 4.61 0.01
CA LEU A 56 -5.83 3.72 -1.14
C LEU A 56 -6.70 2.47 -1.01
N GLN A 57 -6.88 1.94 0.21
CA GLN A 57 -7.70 0.77 0.57
C GLN A 57 -7.96 -0.22 -0.59
N PRO A 58 -7.02 -1.14 -0.89
CA PRO A 58 -7.19 -2.13 -1.93
C PRO A 58 -8.24 -3.20 -1.58
N HIS A 59 -8.79 -3.84 -2.62
CA HIS A 59 -9.70 -4.98 -2.47
C HIS A 59 -8.98 -6.22 -1.90
N ASP A 60 -9.72 -7.10 -1.21
CA ASP A 60 -9.19 -8.29 -0.54
C ASP A 60 -8.60 -9.35 -1.49
N THR A 61 -8.82 -9.19 -2.80
CA THR A 61 -8.29 -10.05 -3.87
C THR A 61 -6.81 -9.82 -4.13
N LEU A 62 -6.23 -8.76 -3.55
CA LEU A 62 -4.83 -8.41 -3.67
C LEU A 62 -3.93 -9.54 -3.17
N LYS A 63 -2.97 -9.94 -4.01
CA LYS A 63 -2.01 -11.03 -3.72
C LYS A 63 -0.59 -10.53 -3.50
N SER A 64 -0.25 -9.38 -4.06
CA SER A 64 1.07 -8.79 -3.98
C SER A 64 0.97 -7.31 -3.64
N LEU A 65 1.70 -6.89 -2.61
CA LEU A 65 1.83 -5.50 -2.19
C LEU A 65 3.30 -5.13 -2.12
N VAL A 66 3.69 -4.08 -2.82
CA VAL A 66 5.01 -3.47 -2.75
C VAL A 66 4.84 -2.04 -2.25
N ILE A 67 5.59 -1.68 -1.21
CA ILE A 67 5.65 -0.31 -0.69
C ILE A 67 7.12 0.09 -0.64
N SER A 68 7.47 1.23 -1.25
CA SER A 68 8.83 1.74 -1.29
C SER A 68 8.88 3.22 -0.93
N GLY A 69 9.91 3.65 -0.19
CA GLY A 69 10.10 5.07 0.16
C GLY A 69 9.12 5.62 1.20
N TYR A 70 8.37 4.76 1.87
CA TYR A 70 7.37 5.17 2.87
C TYR A 70 8.06 5.61 4.17
N CYS A 71 7.90 6.89 4.53
CA CYS A 71 8.47 7.50 5.73
C CYS A 71 7.52 7.56 6.95
N GLY A 72 6.30 7.02 6.84
CA GLY A 72 5.38 6.94 7.98
C GLY A 72 5.93 6.06 9.11
N ARG A 73 5.53 6.34 10.35
CA ARG A 73 6.12 5.67 11.54
C ARG A 73 5.69 4.21 11.67
N SER A 74 4.51 3.90 11.16
CA SER A 74 3.95 2.55 11.17
C SER A 74 3.36 2.21 9.80
N ILE A 75 3.51 0.95 9.39
CA ILE A 75 2.79 0.37 8.25
C ILE A 75 1.65 -0.46 8.83
N SER A 76 0.63 0.23 9.34
CA SER A 76 -0.56 -0.39 9.95
C SER A 76 -1.87 0.23 9.48
N PRO A 77 -2.12 0.36 8.16
CA PRO A 77 -3.40 0.88 7.70
C PRO A 77 -4.53 -0.11 8.02
N SER A 78 -5.74 0.40 8.24
CA SER A 78 -6.86 -0.41 8.77
C SER A 78 -7.25 -1.57 7.86
N TRP A 79 -7.00 -1.44 6.56
CA TRP A 79 -7.32 -2.44 5.54
C TRP A 79 -6.28 -3.55 5.44
N MET A 80 -5.07 -3.40 5.98
CA MET A 80 -4.00 -4.39 5.82
C MET A 80 -4.33 -5.73 6.48
N VAL A 81 -5.08 -5.72 7.59
CA VAL A 81 -5.59 -6.93 8.25
C VAL A 81 -6.66 -7.66 7.44
N SER A 82 -7.31 -6.97 6.51
CA SER A 82 -8.36 -7.52 5.65
C SER A 82 -7.81 -8.19 4.38
N LEU A 83 -6.50 -8.07 4.11
CA LEU A 83 -5.87 -8.66 2.93
C LEU A 83 -5.57 -10.16 3.10
N ILE A 84 -6.62 -10.94 3.25
CA ILE A 84 -6.54 -12.39 3.49
C ILE A 84 -5.89 -13.18 2.35
N ASN A 85 -5.89 -12.63 1.13
CA ASN A 85 -5.27 -13.26 -0.05
C ASN A 85 -3.84 -12.80 -0.32
N LEU A 86 -3.28 -11.92 0.52
CA LEU A 86 -1.93 -11.42 0.35
C LEU A 86 -0.92 -12.55 0.53
N ARG A 87 -0.08 -12.76 -0.49
CA ARG A 87 0.97 -13.78 -0.50
C ARG A 87 2.36 -13.18 -0.54
N LYS A 88 2.48 -11.95 -1.04
CA LYS A 88 3.76 -11.25 -1.18
C LYS A 88 3.61 -9.85 -0.61
N LEU A 89 4.45 -9.53 0.37
CA LEU A 89 4.65 -8.19 0.87
C LEU A 89 6.12 -7.84 0.70
N LEU A 90 6.40 -6.72 0.04
CA LEU A 90 7.75 -6.19 -0.10
C LEU A 90 7.74 -4.74 0.38
N LEU A 91 8.55 -4.46 1.40
CA LEU A 91 8.73 -3.13 1.93
C LEU A 91 10.18 -2.70 1.68
N ARG A 92 10.39 -1.58 0.99
CA ARG A 92 11.72 -1.06 0.66
C ARG A 92 11.88 0.35 1.21
N ARG A 93 13.01 0.57 1.90
CA ARG A 93 13.30 1.81 2.59
C ARG A 93 12.25 2.13 3.66
N SER A 94 12.34 1.33 4.69
CA SER A 94 11.79 1.53 6.02
C SER A 94 12.83 2.27 6.84
N ASN A 95 12.47 3.31 7.56
CA ASN A 95 13.10 3.45 8.87
C ASN A 95 12.60 2.26 9.72
N ASP A 96 13.40 1.77 10.69
CA ASP A 96 13.09 0.59 11.50
C ASP A 96 11.58 0.48 11.81
N TYR A 97 10.82 -0.33 11.04
CA TYR A 97 9.37 -0.38 11.21
C TYR A 97 9.12 -0.99 12.58
N GLU A 98 8.62 -0.19 13.52
CA GLU A 98 8.43 -0.66 14.89
C GLU A 98 7.35 -1.75 14.96
N THR A 99 6.38 -1.73 14.03
CA THR A 99 5.27 -2.69 14.00
C THR A 99 4.78 -2.96 12.59
N LEU A 100 4.59 -4.24 12.27
CA LEU A 100 3.76 -4.72 11.16
C LEU A 100 2.52 -5.38 11.75
N PRO A 101 1.31 -5.20 11.18
CA PRO A 101 0.14 -5.93 11.62
C PRO A 101 0.37 -7.45 11.45
N PRO A 102 -0.39 -8.30 12.16
CA PRO A 102 -0.35 -9.74 11.97
C PRO A 102 -0.84 -10.10 10.55
N LEU A 103 0.10 -10.21 9.62
CA LEU A 103 -0.13 -10.51 8.21
C LEU A 103 -0.30 -12.01 7.98
N GLY A 104 -1.30 -12.63 8.61
CA GLY A 104 -1.79 -13.99 8.32
C GLY A 104 -0.78 -15.01 7.77
N LYS A 105 -1.15 -15.73 6.70
CA LYS A 105 -0.37 -16.79 6.06
C LYS A 105 0.54 -16.26 4.94
N LEU A 106 1.42 -15.31 5.23
CA LEU A 106 2.52 -15.03 4.30
C LEU A 106 3.41 -16.29 4.24
N LEU A 107 3.49 -16.90 3.06
CA LEU A 107 4.38 -18.03 2.85
C LEU A 107 5.82 -17.51 2.89
N PRO A 108 6.73 -18.19 3.61
CA PRO A 108 8.13 -17.77 3.75
C PRO A 108 8.90 -17.80 2.42
#